data_AF-A0A1Y1JR96-F1
#
_entry.id   AF-A0A1Y1JR96-F1
#
_cell.length_a   1.000
_cell.length_b   1.000
_cell.length_c   1.000
_cell.angle_alpha   90.00
_cell.angle_beta   90.00
_cell.angle_gamma   90.00
#
_symmetry.space_group_name_H-M   'P 1'
#
loop_
_entity.id
_entity.type
_entity.pdbx_description
1 polymer ?
#
loop_
_entity_poly.entity_id
_entity_poly.type
_entity_poly.pdbx_seq_one_letter_code
_entity_poly.pdbx_strand_id
1 'polypeptide(L)'
;MEDKFYKYIDKLSKPKYDMYKDKDATDKLYNYLCSIIKIKGFSDSNIEHKILCNQSMAYIYHIVIKNMKQDNESENAYCLYFYHWLYNKFMIKGKGEIPIKSLYDMMLRVRANTTQYYNICSYYRHIASEYDLNKFSHMYRFYECINNEDDDAHSTDKNFCNKVKEIIDNHNTKIQKETIIDSPIIAPTTCRANATNSILITIIAMFIISSFSYIIYK
;
A
#
# COMPACT_ATOMS: atom_id res chain seq x y z
N MET A 1 7.00 8.07 -12.98
CA MET A 1 6.73 6.62 -12.76
C MET A 1 6.65 6.27 -11.26
N GLU A 2 7.03 7.17 -10.35
CA GLU A 2 7.09 6.91 -8.91
C GLU A 2 5.73 6.74 -8.21
N ASP A 3 4.63 7.24 -8.79
CA ASP A 3 3.36 7.38 -8.07
C ASP A 3 2.49 6.11 -7.99
N LYS A 4 2.75 5.11 -8.86
CA LYS A 4 1.82 3.98 -9.01
C LYS A 4 1.85 3.00 -7.83
N PHE A 5 3.02 2.73 -7.25
CA PHE A 5 3.15 1.72 -6.19
C PHE A 5 2.68 2.21 -4.82
N TYR A 6 2.87 3.50 -4.51
CA TYR A 6 2.40 4.08 -3.25
C TYR A 6 0.88 3.95 -3.08
N LYS A 7 0.11 4.15 -4.15
CA LYS A 7 -1.35 4.01 -4.14
C LYS A 7 -1.83 2.62 -3.68
N TYR A 8 -1.00 1.59 -3.85
CA TYR A 8 -1.37 0.22 -3.48
C TYR A 8 -0.96 -0.14 -2.07
N ILE A 9 0.00 0.55 -1.46
CA ILE A 9 0.56 0.18 -0.16
C ILE A 9 -0.52 0.10 0.94
N ASP A 10 -1.36 1.13 1.06
CA ASP A 10 -2.46 1.18 2.03
C ASP A 10 -3.54 0.11 1.77
N LYS A 11 -3.53 -0.49 0.57
CA LYS A 11 -4.47 -1.54 0.17
C LYS A 11 -3.96 -2.94 0.47
N LEU A 12 -2.73 -3.10 0.96
CA LEU A 12 -2.08 -4.40 1.16
C LEU A 12 -2.46 -5.08 2.47
N SER A 13 -2.95 -4.34 3.47
CA SER A 13 -3.35 -4.90 4.78
C SER A 13 -4.42 -5.99 4.63
N LYS A 14 -5.35 -5.84 3.68
CA LYS A 14 -6.39 -6.84 3.39
C LYS A 14 -5.85 -8.08 2.67
N PRO A 15 -5.10 -7.97 1.55
CA PRO A 15 -4.31 -9.06 0.97
C PRO A 15 -3.48 -9.84 1.97
N LYS A 16 -2.81 -9.14 2.91
CA LYS A 16 -2.04 -9.72 4.00
C LYS A 16 -2.89 -10.61 4.89
N TYR A 17 -3.95 -10.03 5.43
CA TYR A 17 -4.87 -10.74 6.31
C TYR A 17 -5.48 -12.00 5.66
N ASP A 18 -5.87 -11.91 4.38
CA ASP A 18 -6.44 -13.05 3.66
C ASP A 18 -5.40 -14.15 3.40
N MET A 19 -4.13 -13.82 3.15
CA MET A 19 -3.04 -14.81 3.03
C MET A 19 -2.90 -15.65 4.31
N TYR A 20 -2.99 -15.03 5.48
CA TYR A 20 -2.82 -15.72 6.75
C TYR A 20 -4.00 -16.61 7.14
N LYS A 21 -5.19 -16.41 6.55
CA LYS A 21 -6.32 -17.32 6.72
C LYS A 21 -6.11 -18.66 6.04
N ASP A 22 -5.33 -18.67 4.96
CA ASP A 22 -5.11 -19.85 4.12
C ASP A 22 -3.88 -20.68 4.55
N LYS A 23 -3.31 -20.39 5.74
CA LYS A 23 -2.02 -20.95 6.23
C LYS A 23 -1.99 -22.48 6.37
N ASP A 24 -3.15 -23.10 6.60
CA ASP A 24 -3.31 -24.54 6.85
C ASP A 24 -3.95 -25.28 5.66
N ALA A 25 -4.06 -24.63 4.51
CA ALA A 25 -4.68 -25.20 3.33
C ALA A 25 -3.82 -26.32 2.71
N THR A 26 -4.03 -27.55 3.17
CA THR A 26 -3.48 -28.76 2.55
C THR A 26 -4.54 -29.43 1.69
N ASP A 27 -4.46 -29.22 0.38
CA ASP A 27 -5.33 -29.86 -0.61
C ASP A 27 -4.51 -30.86 -1.46
N LYS A 28 -5.10 -31.99 -1.84
CA LYS A 28 -4.48 -32.94 -2.78
C LYS A 28 -4.15 -32.27 -4.11
N LEU A 29 -5.01 -31.36 -4.57
CA LEU A 29 -4.79 -30.55 -5.76
C LEU A 29 -3.55 -29.66 -5.59
N TYR A 30 -3.39 -28.98 -4.46
CA TYR A 30 -2.24 -28.11 -4.24
C TYR A 30 -0.93 -28.91 -4.22
N ASN A 31 -0.91 -30.07 -3.57
CA ASN A 31 0.25 -30.96 -3.60
C ASN A 31 0.62 -31.37 -5.03
N TYR A 32 -0.37 -31.71 -5.86
CA TYR A 32 -0.14 -32.01 -7.27
C TYR A 32 0.40 -30.81 -8.06
N LEU A 33 -0.18 -29.61 -7.87
CA LEU A 33 0.32 -28.39 -8.53
C LEU A 33 1.76 -28.08 -8.11
N CYS A 34 2.08 -28.30 -6.84
CA CYS A 34 3.41 -28.07 -6.30
C CYS A 34 4.49 -28.99 -6.87
N SER A 35 4.17 -30.25 -7.18
CA SER A 35 5.14 -31.17 -7.78
C SER A 35 5.47 -30.83 -9.25
N ILE A 36 4.64 -30.01 -9.91
CA ILE A 36 4.90 -29.51 -11.27
C ILE A 36 5.94 -28.38 -11.27
N ILE A 37 6.08 -27.66 -10.16
CA ILE A 37 6.99 -26.51 -10.07
C ILE A 37 8.44 -26.98 -10.05
N LYS A 38 9.18 -26.63 -11.11
CA LYS A 38 10.61 -26.92 -11.26
C LYS A 38 11.39 -25.60 -11.34
N ILE A 39 11.95 -25.17 -10.21
CA ILE A 39 12.74 -23.94 -10.08
C ILE A 39 14.04 -24.29 -9.34
N LYS A 40 15.18 -23.78 -9.79
CA LYS A 40 16.46 -24.00 -9.09
C LYS A 40 16.36 -23.49 -7.64
N GLY A 41 16.81 -24.30 -6.69
CA GLY A 41 16.74 -23.98 -5.25
C GLY A 41 15.37 -24.21 -4.61
N PHE A 42 14.34 -24.59 -5.38
CA PHE A 42 13.00 -24.87 -4.88
C PHE A 42 12.59 -26.30 -5.24
N SER A 43 12.15 -27.08 -4.25
CA SER A 43 11.85 -28.51 -4.43
C SER A 43 10.77 -28.95 -3.46
N ASP A 44 9.82 -29.74 -3.95
CA ASP A 44 8.73 -30.36 -3.19
C ASP A 44 9.19 -31.45 -2.22
N SER A 45 10.43 -31.95 -2.36
CA SER A 45 11.06 -32.86 -1.39
C SER A 45 11.48 -32.13 -0.11
N ASN A 46 11.66 -30.80 -0.17
CA ASN A 46 11.90 -29.99 1.01
C ASN A 46 10.57 -29.62 1.67
N ILE A 47 10.39 -30.00 2.94
CA ILE A 47 9.11 -29.82 3.65
C ILE A 47 8.72 -28.34 3.79
N GLU A 48 9.67 -27.44 3.98
CA GLU A 48 9.42 -25.99 4.07
C GLU A 48 8.93 -25.45 2.73
N HIS A 49 9.59 -25.83 1.63
CA HIS A 49 9.17 -25.44 0.28
C HIS A 49 7.80 -26.00 -0.07
N LYS A 50 7.50 -27.24 0.34
CA LYS A 50 6.19 -27.86 0.14
C LYS A 50 5.08 -27.11 0.87
N ILE A 51 5.30 -26.74 2.14
CA ILE A 51 4.34 -25.95 2.92
C ILE A 51 4.11 -24.58 2.27
N LEU A 52 5.19 -23.88 1.94
CA LEU A 52 5.11 -22.56 1.28
C LEU A 52 4.41 -22.65 -0.07
N CYS A 53 4.64 -23.72 -0.83
CA CYS A 53 3.97 -23.95 -2.08
C CYS A 53 2.45 -24.14 -1.91
N ASN A 54 2.04 -24.97 -0.95
CA ASN A 54 0.62 -25.20 -0.68
C ASN A 54 -0.09 -23.90 -0.26
N GLN A 55 0.53 -23.12 0.62
CA GLN A 55 0.04 -21.79 1.02
C GLN A 55 -0.07 -20.85 -0.19
N SER A 56 0.94 -20.84 -1.05
CA SER A 56 0.94 -20.06 -2.30
C SER A 56 -0.23 -20.45 -3.20
N MET A 57 -0.48 -21.75 -3.38
CA MET A 57 -1.55 -22.25 -4.24
C MET A 57 -2.94 -21.92 -3.69
N ALA A 58 -3.12 -22.01 -2.37
CA ALA A 58 -4.35 -21.59 -1.71
C ALA A 58 -4.60 -20.10 -1.91
N TYR A 59 -3.57 -19.27 -1.74
CA TYR A 59 -3.69 -17.84 -1.96
C TYR A 59 -3.98 -17.48 -3.42
N ILE A 60 -3.30 -18.11 -4.38
CA ILE A 60 -3.59 -17.89 -5.80
C ILE A 60 -5.04 -18.27 -6.10
N TYR A 61 -5.55 -19.37 -5.53
CA TYR A 61 -6.97 -19.71 -5.68
C TYR A 61 -7.89 -18.60 -5.15
N HIS A 62 -7.55 -18.00 -4.02
CA HIS A 62 -8.26 -16.84 -3.48
C HIS A 62 -8.26 -15.66 -4.47
N ILE A 63 -7.11 -15.36 -5.08
CA ILE A 63 -6.99 -14.32 -6.12
C ILE A 63 -7.92 -14.64 -7.30
N VAL A 64 -7.95 -15.90 -7.76
CA VAL A 64 -8.81 -16.34 -8.87
C VAL A 64 -10.28 -16.08 -8.55
N ILE A 65 -10.75 -16.48 -7.37
CA ILE A 65 -12.15 -16.28 -6.95
C ILE A 65 -12.49 -14.77 -6.91
N LYS A 66 -11.55 -13.92 -6.47
CA LYS A 66 -11.77 -12.47 -6.47
C LYS A 66 -11.81 -11.88 -7.87
N ASN A 67 -10.92 -12.30 -8.76
CA ASN A 67 -10.92 -11.85 -10.15
C ASN A 67 -12.23 -12.21 -10.87
N MET A 68 -12.81 -13.40 -10.61
CA MET A 68 -14.14 -13.76 -11.12
C MET A 68 -15.25 -12.75 -10.73
N LYS A 69 -15.08 -12.00 -9.63
CA LYS A 69 -16.02 -10.95 -9.19
C LYS A 69 -15.76 -9.58 -9.85
N GLN A 70 -14.85 -9.51 -10.83
CA GLN A 70 -14.47 -8.30 -11.59
C GLN A 70 -13.90 -7.14 -10.75
N ASP A 71 -13.25 -7.46 -9.63
CA ASP A 71 -12.60 -6.46 -8.78
C ASP A 71 -11.15 -6.20 -9.24
N ASN A 72 -11.05 -5.53 -10.40
CA ASN A 72 -9.85 -4.97 -11.06
C ASN A 72 -8.73 -4.49 -10.12
N GLU A 73 -9.12 -3.61 -9.21
CA GLU A 73 -8.17 -2.88 -8.36
C GLU A 73 -7.70 -3.73 -7.17
N SER A 74 -8.57 -4.61 -6.69
CA SER A 74 -8.28 -5.59 -5.65
C SER A 74 -7.33 -6.65 -6.15
N GLU A 75 -7.57 -7.27 -7.32
CA GLU A 75 -6.65 -8.28 -7.88
C GLU A 75 -5.19 -7.82 -7.87
N ASN A 76 -4.97 -6.59 -8.32
CA ASN A 76 -3.66 -5.94 -8.37
C ASN A 76 -2.96 -5.87 -7.01
N ALA A 77 -3.68 -5.51 -5.94
CA ALA A 77 -3.13 -5.47 -4.59
C ALA A 77 -2.76 -6.87 -4.07
N TYR A 78 -3.57 -7.90 -4.38
CA TYR A 78 -3.27 -9.28 -3.96
C TYR A 78 -2.07 -9.86 -4.71
N CYS A 79 -1.97 -9.58 -6.01
CA CYS A 79 -0.84 -9.99 -6.83
C CYS A 79 0.48 -9.38 -6.34
N LEU A 80 0.47 -8.10 -5.98
CA LEU A 80 1.61 -7.39 -5.40
C LEU A 80 1.99 -7.95 -4.03
N TYR A 81 1.02 -8.13 -3.14
CA TYR A 81 1.26 -8.70 -1.84
C TYR A 81 1.83 -10.13 -1.94
N PHE A 82 1.32 -10.96 -2.86
CA PHE A 82 1.84 -12.31 -3.08
C PHE A 82 3.34 -12.30 -3.43
N TYR A 83 3.76 -11.41 -4.33
CA TYR A 83 5.17 -11.26 -4.66
C TYR A 83 6.00 -10.85 -3.43
N HIS A 84 5.54 -9.81 -2.71
CA HIS A 84 6.21 -9.34 -1.50
C HIS A 84 6.35 -10.46 -0.45
N TRP A 85 5.30 -11.24 -0.25
CA TRP A 85 5.32 -12.36 0.68
C TRP A 85 6.34 -13.43 0.27
N LEU A 86 6.39 -13.82 -1.00
CA LEU A 86 7.42 -14.75 -1.51
C LEU A 86 8.84 -14.19 -1.30
N TYR A 87 9.04 -12.91 -1.64
CA TYR A 87 10.32 -12.23 -1.43
C TYR A 87 10.76 -12.32 0.03
N ASN A 88 9.88 -11.98 0.98
CA ASN A 88 10.19 -12.03 2.40
C ASN A 88 10.48 -13.45 2.89
N LYS A 89 9.75 -14.47 2.42
CA LYS A 89 9.98 -15.86 2.85
C LYS A 89 11.33 -16.42 2.39
N PHE A 90 11.82 -16.02 1.23
CA PHE A 90 13.02 -16.61 0.62
C PHE A 90 14.28 -15.73 0.68
N MET A 91 14.14 -14.40 0.60
CA MET A 91 15.30 -13.49 0.61
C MET A 91 15.78 -13.14 2.03
N ILE A 92 14.87 -12.98 2.99
CA ILE A 92 15.25 -12.62 4.38
C ILE A 92 15.97 -13.77 5.08
N LYS A 93 15.76 -15.03 4.66
CA LYS A 93 16.41 -16.21 5.22
C LYS A 93 17.81 -16.51 4.66
N GLY A 94 18.41 -15.59 3.88
CA GLY A 94 19.73 -15.78 3.29
C GLY A 94 19.78 -16.81 2.15
N LYS A 95 18.62 -17.27 1.65
CA LYS A 95 18.50 -18.27 0.56
C LYS A 95 18.38 -17.60 -0.81
N GLY A 96 19.31 -16.70 -1.13
CA GLY A 96 19.36 -15.97 -2.41
C GLY A 96 19.57 -16.84 -3.67
N GLU A 97 19.41 -18.15 -3.58
CA GLU A 97 19.52 -19.09 -4.69
C GLU A 97 18.23 -19.22 -5.51
N ILE A 98 17.09 -18.81 -4.95
CA ILE A 98 15.77 -18.96 -5.60
C ILE A 98 15.42 -17.68 -6.37
N PRO A 99 15.26 -17.75 -7.71
CA PRO A 99 14.83 -16.60 -8.50
C PRO A 99 13.35 -16.30 -8.23
N ILE A 100 13.06 -15.36 -7.32
CA ILE A 100 11.71 -15.09 -6.80
C ILE A 100 10.72 -14.75 -7.91
N LYS A 101 11.13 -13.93 -8.89
CA LYS A 101 10.27 -13.59 -10.03
C LYS A 101 9.90 -14.83 -10.84
N SER A 102 10.87 -15.71 -11.12
CA SER A 102 10.61 -16.95 -11.83
C SER A 102 9.72 -17.90 -11.04
N LEU A 103 9.90 -17.98 -9.71
CA LEU A 103 9.04 -18.77 -8.83
C LEU A 103 7.59 -18.27 -8.88
N TYR A 104 7.40 -16.96 -8.71
CA TYR A 104 6.11 -16.28 -8.81
C TYR A 104 5.43 -16.57 -10.16
N ASP A 105 6.12 -16.34 -11.27
CA ASP A 105 5.61 -16.58 -12.62
C ASP A 105 5.24 -18.05 -12.85
N MET A 106 6.04 -18.98 -12.32
CA MET A 106 5.79 -20.41 -12.45
C MET A 106 4.57 -20.84 -11.66
N MET A 107 4.41 -20.36 -10.42
CA MET A 107 3.25 -20.65 -9.57
C MET A 107 1.94 -20.19 -10.23
N LEU A 108 1.92 -18.95 -10.74
CA LEU A 108 0.76 -18.42 -11.46
C LEU A 108 0.44 -19.24 -12.72
N ARG A 109 1.47 -19.62 -13.49
CA ARG A 109 1.31 -20.40 -14.73
C ARG A 109 0.76 -21.79 -14.46
N VAL A 110 1.27 -22.49 -13.46
CA VAL A 110 0.81 -23.83 -13.09
C VAL A 110 -0.68 -23.80 -12.73
N ARG A 111 -1.11 -22.78 -11.98
CA ARG A 111 -2.53 -22.60 -11.68
C ARG A 111 -3.35 -22.29 -12.93
N ALA A 112 -2.91 -21.33 -13.73
CA ALA A 112 -3.60 -20.90 -14.95
C ALA A 112 -3.88 -22.08 -15.91
N ASN A 113 -2.89 -22.96 -16.10
CA ASN A 113 -3.01 -24.16 -16.93
C ASN A 113 -4.06 -25.16 -16.39
N THR A 114 -4.33 -25.14 -15.09
CA THR A 114 -5.28 -26.06 -14.45
C THR A 114 -6.71 -25.51 -14.44
N THR A 115 -6.86 -24.19 -14.39
CA THR A 115 -8.18 -23.54 -14.23
C THR A 115 -8.67 -22.81 -15.48
N GLN A 116 -7.89 -22.75 -16.56
CA GLN A 116 -8.14 -21.97 -17.78
C GLN A 116 -8.20 -20.43 -17.57
N TYR A 117 -7.78 -19.94 -16.40
CA TYR A 117 -7.69 -18.50 -16.11
C TYR A 117 -6.27 -17.99 -16.43
N TYR A 118 -6.04 -17.64 -17.69
CA TYR A 118 -4.71 -17.30 -18.21
C TYR A 118 -4.20 -15.89 -17.82
N ASN A 119 -5.06 -15.03 -17.27
CA ASN A 119 -4.77 -13.60 -17.13
C ASN A 119 -4.65 -13.10 -15.68
N ILE A 120 -4.54 -14.01 -14.70
CA ILE A 120 -4.36 -13.63 -13.29
C ILE A 120 -3.05 -12.85 -13.14
N CYS A 121 -3.11 -11.69 -12.49
CA CYS A 121 -1.95 -10.80 -12.28
C CYS A 121 -1.29 -10.30 -13.59
N SER A 122 -2.00 -10.32 -14.72
CA SER A 122 -1.46 -9.96 -16.04
C SER A 122 -0.88 -8.55 -16.12
N TYR A 123 -1.49 -7.58 -15.44
CA TYR A 123 -1.00 -6.20 -15.38
C TYR A 123 0.43 -6.12 -14.80
N TYR A 124 0.68 -6.75 -13.66
CA TYR A 124 1.98 -6.68 -12.99
C TYR A 124 3.05 -7.52 -13.67
N ARG A 125 2.67 -8.67 -14.23
CA ARG A 125 3.59 -9.59 -14.87
C ARG A 125 4.44 -8.94 -15.97
N HIS A 126 3.87 -7.98 -16.69
CA HIS A 126 4.53 -7.30 -17.80
C HIS A 126 5.13 -5.94 -17.45
N ILE A 127 4.63 -5.29 -16.40
CA ILE A 127 4.99 -3.90 -16.10
C ILE A 127 6.10 -3.79 -15.07
N ALA A 128 6.25 -4.76 -14.17
CA ALA A 128 7.20 -4.67 -13.08
C ALA A 128 8.47 -5.51 -13.34
N SER A 129 9.62 -4.83 -13.34
CA SER A 129 10.92 -5.50 -13.31
C SER A 129 11.17 -6.15 -11.94
N GLU A 130 12.14 -7.06 -11.85
CA GLU A 130 12.56 -7.61 -10.55
C GLU A 130 13.05 -6.51 -9.60
N TYR A 131 13.69 -5.47 -10.16
CA TYR A 131 14.08 -4.28 -9.40
C TYR A 131 12.86 -3.52 -8.84
N ASP A 132 11.81 -3.32 -9.63
CA ASP A 132 10.59 -2.62 -9.17
C ASP A 132 9.89 -3.39 -8.06
N LEU A 133 9.80 -4.70 -8.21
CA LEU A 133 9.15 -5.57 -7.23
C LEU A 133 9.97 -5.69 -5.94
N ASN A 134 11.31 -5.67 -6.04
CA ASN A 134 12.20 -5.58 -4.89
C ASN A 134 12.03 -4.24 -4.17
N LYS A 135 12.07 -3.12 -4.90
CA LYS A 135 11.82 -1.77 -4.35
C LYS A 135 10.47 -1.71 -3.63
N PHE A 136 9.42 -2.24 -4.25
CA PHE A 136 8.10 -2.34 -3.64
C PHE A 136 8.12 -3.13 -2.32
N SER A 137 8.83 -4.26 -2.29
CA SER A 137 8.97 -5.05 -1.07
C SER A 137 9.60 -4.24 0.07
N HIS A 138 10.66 -3.48 -0.20
CA HIS A 138 11.26 -2.59 0.79
C HIS A 138 10.31 -1.47 1.25
N MET A 139 9.56 -0.87 0.32
CA MET A 139 8.61 0.19 0.63
C MET A 139 7.46 -0.32 1.51
N TYR A 140 6.95 -1.52 1.25
CA TYR A 140 5.88 -2.08 2.07
C TYR A 140 6.36 -2.43 3.49
N ARG A 141 7.59 -2.95 3.65
CA ARG A 141 8.17 -3.16 4.99
C ARG A 141 8.30 -1.86 5.77
N PHE A 142 8.70 -0.78 5.10
CA PHE A 142 8.75 0.55 5.70
C PHE A 142 7.36 1.02 6.15
N TYR A 143 6.33 0.80 5.32
CA TYR A 143 4.94 1.10 5.67
C TYR A 143 4.44 0.29 6.88
N GLU A 144 4.75 -1.01 6.96
CA GLU A 144 4.37 -1.85 8.10
C GLU A 144 4.95 -1.30 9.41
N CYS A 145 6.23 -0.88 9.39
CA CYS A 145 6.89 -0.27 10.54
C CYS A 145 6.24 1.04 11.00
N ILE A 146 5.78 1.88 10.06
CA ILE A 146 5.12 3.16 10.38
C ILE A 146 3.75 2.92 11.00
N ASN A 147 2.96 2.02 10.44
CA ASN A 147 1.58 1.80 10.86
C ASN A 147 1.44 0.83 12.04
N ASN A 148 2.55 0.32 12.57
CA ASN A 148 2.56 -0.74 13.58
C ASN A 148 1.73 -1.97 13.15
N GLU A 149 1.69 -2.25 11.84
CA GLU A 149 1.09 -3.47 11.28
C GLU A 149 2.05 -4.67 11.37
N ASP A 150 3.17 -4.50 12.08
CA ASP A 150 4.15 -5.55 12.33
C ASP A 150 3.54 -6.55 13.33
N ASP A 151 2.86 -7.57 12.80
CA ASP A 151 2.30 -8.65 13.61
C ASP A 151 3.43 -9.26 14.46
N ASP A 152 3.23 -9.34 15.78
CA ASP A 152 4.15 -9.94 16.76
C ASP A 152 4.64 -11.36 16.39
N ALA A 153 4.00 -12.02 15.41
CA ALA A 153 4.40 -13.30 14.84
C ALA A 153 5.64 -13.25 13.93
N HIS A 154 6.06 -12.06 13.47
CA HIS A 154 7.26 -11.85 12.64
C HIS A 154 8.24 -10.89 13.32
N SER A 155 8.69 -11.29 14.51
CA SER A 155 9.71 -10.62 15.34
C SER A 155 11.11 -10.44 14.71
N THR A 156 11.26 -10.68 13.40
CA THR A 156 12.56 -10.75 12.73
C THR A 156 13.12 -9.41 12.30
N ASP A 157 12.38 -8.30 12.42
CA ASP A 157 12.94 -7.00 12.06
C ASP A 157 12.57 -5.82 12.97
N LYS A 158 12.43 -6.09 14.27
CA LYS A 158 12.34 -5.03 15.29
C LYS A 158 13.45 -4.00 15.16
N ASN A 159 14.67 -4.41 14.78
CA ASN A 159 15.78 -3.49 14.56
C ASN A 159 15.56 -2.56 13.36
N PHE A 160 15.08 -3.07 12.22
CA PHE A 160 14.73 -2.24 11.07
C PHE A 160 13.59 -1.27 11.43
N CYS A 161 12.49 -1.74 12.01
CA CYS A 161 11.38 -0.86 12.36
C CYS A 161 11.75 0.16 13.44
N ASN A 162 12.57 -0.22 14.44
CA ASN A 162 13.10 0.73 15.42
C ASN A 162 13.96 1.80 14.76
N LYS A 163 14.81 1.42 13.78
CA LYS A 163 15.61 2.38 13.01
C LYS A 163 14.76 3.30 12.15
N VAL A 164 13.71 2.77 11.51
CA VAL A 164 12.74 3.59 10.78
C VAL A 164 12.07 4.61 11.70
N LYS A 165 11.59 4.16 12.88
CA LYS A 165 11.01 5.05 13.90
C LYS A 165 12.01 6.11 14.36
N GLU A 166 13.24 5.73 14.67
CA GLU A 166 14.32 6.65 15.04
C GLU A 166 14.59 7.71 13.96
N ILE A 167 14.62 7.31 12.67
CA ILE A 167 14.79 8.25 11.55
C ILE A 167 13.63 9.24 11.48
N ILE A 168 12.39 8.76 11.61
CA ILE A 168 11.18 9.60 11.58
C ILE A 168 11.19 10.57 12.77
N ASP A 169 11.49 10.08 13.98
CA ASP A 169 11.55 10.89 15.19
C ASP A 169 12.64 11.95 15.12
N ASN A 170 13.82 11.60 14.61
CA ASN A 170 14.92 12.54 14.38
C ASN A 170 14.55 13.61 13.35
N HIS A 171 13.89 13.24 12.25
CA HIS A 171 13.43 14.18 11.24
C HIS A 171 12.34 15.12 11.79
N ASN A 172 11.35 14.59 12.51
CA ASN A 172 10.31 15.39 13.16
C ASN A 172 10.89 16.34 14.20
N THR A 173 11.85 15.88 15.00
CA THR A 173 12.57 16.71 15.97
C THR A 173 13.34 17.83 15.27
N LYS A 174 13.95 17.55 14.11
CA LYS A 174 14.65 18.55 13.30
C LYS A 174 13.68 19.59 12.72
N ILE A 175 12.55 19.16 12.13
CA ILE A 175 11.51 20.08 11.66
C ILE A 175 10.98 20.95 12.81
N GLN A 176 10.71 20.38 13.98
CA GLN A 176 10.23 21.16 15.13
C GLN A 176 11.25 22.22 15.54
N LYS A 177 12.54 21.87 15.60
CA LYS A 177 13.61 22.83 15.91
C LYS A 177 13.73 23.93 14.85
N GLU A 178 13.62 23.59 13.56
CA GLU A 178 13.68 24.56 12.46
C GLU A 178 12.43 25.47 12.44
N THR A 179 11.23 24.92 12.67
CA THR A 179 9.98 25.71 12.79
C THR A 179 10.02 26.69 13.97
N ILE A 180 10.71 26.33 15.06
CA ILE A 180 10.90 27.21 16.23
C ILE A 180 11.90 28.34 15.93
N ILE A 181 12.90 28.10 15.06
CA ILE A 181 13.95 29.06 14.73
C ILE A 181 13.48 30.04 13.62
N ASP A 182 12.64 29.57 12.69
CA ASP A 182 12.17 30.35 11.52
C ASP A 182 10.75 30.89 11.65
N SER A 183 10.10 30.76 12.82
CA SER A 183 8.86 31.49 13.08
C SER A 183 9.19 32.89 13.59
N PRO A 184 9.16 33.95 12.75
CA PRO A 184 9.00 35.29 13.30
C PRO A 184 7.73 35.26 14.14
N ILE A 185 7.79 35.82 15.34
CA ILE A 185 6.59 36.14 16.12
C ILE A 185 5.74 37.03 15.21
N ILE A 186 4.78 36.45 14.49
CA ILE A 186 3.77 37.20 13.78
C ILE A 186 2.92 37.76 14.90
N ALA A 187 3.27 38.98 15.34
CA ALA A 187 2.37 39.82 16.11
C ALA A 187 1.00 39.74 15.42
N PRO A 188 -0.09 39.47 16.16
CA PRO A 188 -1.39 39.29 15.57
C PRO A 188 -1.66 40.46 14.63
N THR A 189 -1.65 40.19 13.32
CA THR A 189 -2.09 41.16 12.32
C THR A 189 -3.51 41.48 12.70
N THR A 190 -3.69 42.66 13.27
CA THR A 190 -5.00 43.22 13.55
C THR A 190 -5.70 43.31 12.21
N CYS A 191 -6.59 42.36 11.95
CA CYS A 191 -7.52 42.43 10.83
C CYS A 191 -8.42 43.65 11.06
N ARG A 192 -7.96 44.84 10.69
CA ARG A 192 -8.83 45.98 10.38
C ARG A 192 -9.52 45.67 9.06
N ALA A 193 -10.46 44.72 9.11
CA ALA A 193 -11.43 44.55 8.05
C ALA A 193 -12.27 45.83 8.00
N ASN A 194 -12.20 46.51 6.86
CA ASN A 194 -13.09 47.50 6.22
C ASN A 194 -14.54 47.70 6.75
N ALA A 195 -14.77 47.77 8.06
CA ALA A 195 -16.08 48.03 8.65
C ALA A 195 -16.56 49.47 8.31
N THR A 196 -15.62 50.42 8.19
CA THR A 196 -15.90 51.81 7.86
C THR A 196 -16.56 51.97 6.50
N ASN A 197 -16.14 51.18 5.49
CA ASN A 197 -16.70 51.25 4.14
C ASN A 197 -18.12 50.67 4.09
N SER A 198 -18.37 49.58 4.84
CA SER A 198 -19.70 48.97 4.93
C SER A 198 -20.72 49.90 5.61
N ILE A 199 -20.30 50.59 6.68
CA ILE A 199 -21.12 51.57 7.40
C ILE A 199 -21.41 52.80 6.53
N LEU A 200 -20.41 53.30 5.79
CA LEU A 200 -20.59 54.45 4.91
C LEU A 200 -21.63 54.19 3.81
N ILE A 201 -21.59 52.99 3.20
CA ILE A 201 -22.54 52.60 2.15
C ILE A 201 -23.97 52.51 2.70
N THR A 202 -24.16 51.98 3.91
CA THR A 202 -25.50 51.88 4.52
C THR A 202 -26.11 53.24 4.82
N ILE A 203 -25.31 54.20 5.29
CA ILE A 203 -25.76 55.57 5.56
C ILE A 203 -26.21 56.27 4.26
N ILE A 204 -25.44 56.14 3.18
CA ILE A 204 -25.78 56.75 1.88
C ILE A 204 -27.08 56.16 1.33
N ALA A 205 -27.26 54.84 1.42
CA ALA A 205 -28.47 54.18 0.94
C ALA A 205 -29.73 54.66 1.69
N MET A 206 -29.66 54.81 3.03
CA MET A 206 -30.78 55.35 3.81
C MET A 206 -31.13 56.78 3.40
N PHE A 207 -30.13 57.64 3.19
CA PHE A 207 -30.35 59.02 2.78
C PHE A 207 -31.07 59.12 1.43
N ILE A 208 -30.69 58.29 0.46
CA ILE A 208 -31.31 58.24 -0.86
C ILE A 208 -32.78 57.82 -0.74
N ILE A 209 -33.07 56.75 0.00
CA ILE A 209 -34.43 56.26 0.20
C ILE A 209 -35.32 57.31 0.88
N SER A 210 -34.84 57.94 1.96
CA SER A 210 -35.58 59.00 2.66
C SER A 210 -35.84 60.21 1.76
N SER A 211 -34.89 60.57 0.91
CA SER A 211 -35.03 61.68 -0.04
C SER A 211 -36.10 61.39 -1.10
N PHE A 212 -36.11 60.16 -1.66
CA PHE A 212 -37.15 59.74 -2.60
C PHE A 212 -38.53 59.69 -1.93
N SER A 213 -38.62 59.15 -0.72
CA SER A 213 -39.87 59.14 0.05
C SER A 213 -40.41 60.54 0.32
N TYR A 214 -39.53 61.51 0.62
CA TYR A 214 -39.92 62.90 0.81
C TYR A 214 -40.42 63.56 -0.48
N ILE A 215 -39.78 63.29 -1.63
CA ILE A 215 -40.22 63.80 -2.93
C ILE A 215 -41.59 63.23 -3.33
N ILE A 216 -41.84 61.95 -3.06
CA ILE A 216 -43.11 61.29 -3.39
C ILE A 216 -44.26 61.75 -2.47
N TYR A 217 -43.96 62.05 -1.21
CA TYR A 217 -44.96 62.47 -0.22
C TYR A 217 -45.37 63.95 -0.35
N LYS A 218 -44.57 64.76 -1.06
CA LYS A 218 -44.85 66.17 -1.34
C LYS A 218 -45.59 66.34 -2.66
#